data_AF-A0A8J7PWV2-F1
#
_entry.id   AF-A0A8J7PWV2-F1
#
_cell.length_a   1.000
_cell.length_b   1.000
_cell.length_c   1.000
_cell.angle_alpha   90.00
_cell.angle_beta   90.00
_cell.angle_gamma   90.00
#
_symmetry.space_group_name_H-M   'P 1'
#
loop_
_entity.id
_entity.type
_entity.pdbx_description
1 polymer ?
#
loop_
_entity_poly.entity_id
_entity_poly.type
_entity_poly.pdbx_seq_one_letter_code
_entity_poly.pdbx_strand_id
1 'polypeptide(L)'
;MDLIPTLVSSIASSALVAGLLVWLFKSWISERLKNAIKAEYDQKLETHKAQLKAQADVEIERLRSQLSIAATEHQVRFSKLHDKQADVVVQIYTLLVEANTAATTFVSASQGTDEARQGQAHENAITSLITFVDFFEKNRIFLPERVCTQIEELVNSMGDKITKVRTYMHYRSEDLPAAALEVKERASNDAWSYFQEKFPVARSALEHQLRIMLGSKESKNSKSDKA
;
A
#
# COMPACT_ATOMS: atom_id res chain seq x y z
N MET A 1 -9.91 23.34 -116.33
CA MET A 1 -10.43 23.55 -114.96
C MET A 1 -10.32 22.22 -114.23
N ASP A 2 -10.20 22.24 -112.89
CA ASP A 2 -10.18 21.08 -111.97
C ASP A 2 -8.84 20.77 -111.27
N LEU A 3 -8.17 21.80 -110.72
CA LEU A 3 -7.08 21.63 -109.74
C LEU A 3 -7.46 22.10 -108.32
N ILE A 4 -8.61 22.77 -108.16
CA ILE A 4 -9.06 23.34 -106.87
C ILE A 4 -9.74 22.30 -105.94
N PRO A 5 -10.62 21.38 -106.41
CA PRO A 5 -11.30 20.47 -105.48
C PRO A 5 -10.38 19.41 -104.87
N THR A 6 -9.31 19.01 -105.58
CA THR A 6 -8.32 18.01 -105.14
C THR A 6 -7.28 18.56 -104.15
N LEU A 7 -6.96 19.85 -104.19
CA LEU A 7 -6.11 20.50 -103.19
C LEU A 7 -6.88 20.77 -101.89
N VAL A 8 -8.13 21.20 -101.98
CA VAL A 8 -9.00 21.46 -100.81
C VAL A 8 -9.32 20.16 -100.06
N SER A 9 -9.55 19.05 -100.76
CA SER A 9 -9.76 17.74 -100.11
C SER A 9 -8.50 17.16 -99.47
N SER A 10 -7.31 17.46 -100.02
CA SER A 10 -6.01 17.00 -99.50
C SER A 10 -5.54 17.81 -98.28
N ILE A 11 -5.91 19.09 -98.22
CA ILE A 11 -5.63 19.98 -97.08
C ILE A 11 -6.63 19.73 -95.92
N ALA A 12 -7.89 19.45 -96.23
CA ALA A 12 -8.91 19.13 -95.22
C ALA A 12 -8.67 17.78 -94.52
N SER A 13 -8.23 16.77 -95.28
CA SER A 13 -7.89 15.45 -94.74
C SER A 13 -6.64 15.47 -93.86
N SER A 14 -5.63 16.28 -94.22
CA SER A 14 -4.41 16.43 -93.41
C SER A 14 -4.62 17.23 -92.11
N ALA A 15 -5.51 18.24 -92.11
CA ALA A 15 -5.87 18.97 -90.88
C ALA A 15 -6.64 18.11 -89.86
N LEU A 16 -7.54 17.22 -90.32
CA LEU A 16 -8.27 16.29 -89.46
C LEU A 16 -7.34 15.24 -88.83
N VAL A 17 -6.41 14.70 -89.62
CA VAL A 17 -5.42 13.73 -89.13
C VAL A 17 -4.46 14.38 -88.13
N ALA A 18 -4.00 15.61 -88.40
CA ALA A 18 -3.16 16.36 -87.45
C ALA A 18 -3.90 16.67 -86.15
N GLY A 19 -5.18 17.07 -86.22
CA GLY A 19 -6.03 17.30 -85.05
C GLY A 19 -6.22 16.05 -84.21
N LEU A 20 -6.47 14.89 -84.84
CA LEU A 20 -6.58 13.59 -84.17
C LEU A 20 -5.25 13.15 -83.55
N LEU A 21 -4.12 13.35 -84.21
CA LEU A 21 -2.79 13.05 -83.67
C LEU A 21 -2.47 13.93 -82.46
N VAL A 22 -2.73 15.23 -82.54
CA VAL A 22 -2.55 16.15 -81.40
C VAL A 22 -3.48 15.79 -80.25
N TRP A 23 -4.72 15.39 -80.54
CA TRP A 23 -5.67 14.93 -79.51
C TRP A 23 -5.23 13.61 -78.86
N LEU A 24 -4.80 12.62 -79.64
CA LEU A 24 -4.27 11.35 -79.15
C LEU A 24 -3.00 11.56 -78.32
N PHE A 25 -2.09 12.42 -78.77
CA PHE A 25 -0.85 12.72 -78.05
C PHE A 25 -1.13 13.47 -76.74
N LYS A 26 -2.05 14.44 -76.75
CA LYS A 26 -2.52 15.13 -75.55
C LYS A 26 -3.20 14.16 -74.58
N SER A 27 -4.02 13.23 -75.08
CA SER A 27 -4.69 12.21 -74.28
C SER A 27 -3.67 11.24 -73.67
N TRP A 28 -2.70 10.76 -74.46
CA TRP A 28 -1.66 9.84 -74.01
C TRP A 28 -0.75 10.47 -72.95
N ILE A 29 -0.30 11.72 -73.16
CA ILE A 29 0.48 12.47 -72.16
C ILE A 29 -0.35 12.69 -70.89
N SER A 30 -1.62 13.08 -71.02
CA SER A 30 -2.49 13.31 -69.86
C SER A 30 -2.68 12.03 -69.04
N GLU A 31 -2.92 10.90 -69.68
CA GLU A 31 -3.07 9.59 -69.02
C GLU A 31 -1.77 9.17 -68.31
N ARG A 32 -0.62 9.31 -69.00
CA ARG A 32 0.70 8.98 -68.44
C ARG A 32 1.05 9.86 -67.25
N LEU A 33 0.80 11.16 -67.35
CA LEU A 33 1.07 12.11 -66.28
C LEU A 33 0.15 11.86 -65.07
N LYS A 34 -1.14 11.63 -65.30
CA LYS A 34 -2.10 11.25 -64.24
C LYS A 34 -1.69 9.96 -63.53
N ASN A 35 -1.27 8.94 -64.28
CA ASN A 35 -0.83 7.67 -63.71
C ASN A 35 0.47 7.80 -62.91
N ALA A 36 1.43 8.59 -63.40
CA ALA A 36 2.67 8.86 -62.67
C ALA A 36 2.42 9.63 -61.37
N ILE A 37 1.58 10.67 -61.41
CA ILE A 37 1.17 11.43 -60.23
C ILE A 37 0.44 10.51 -59.25
N LYS A 38 -0.53 9.73 -59.72
CA LYS A 38 -1.29 8.80 -58.86
C LYS A 38 -0.37 7.77 -58.19
N ALA A 39 0.57 7.20 -58.92
CA ALA A 39 1.55 6.27 -58.35
C ALA A 39 2.42 6.93 -57.27
N GLU A 40 2.86 8.18 -57.48
CA GLU A 40 3.62 8.93 -56.47
C GLU A 40 2.78 9.25 -55.23
N TYR A 41 1.50 9.60 -55.40
CA TYR A 41 0.56 9.82 -54.30
C TYR A 41 0.26 8.53 -53.53
N ASP A 42 0.00 7.43 -54.23
CA ASP A 42 -0.23 6.12 -53.62
C ASP A 42 1.02 5.68 -52.85
N GLN A 43 2.22 5.88 -53.41
CA GLN A 43 3.48 5.61 -52.72
C GLN A 43 3.64 6.47 -51.46
N LYS A 44 3.44 7.80 -51.55
CA LYS A 44 3.52 8.69 -50.38
C LYS A 44 2.51 8.30 -49.31
N LEU A 45 1.29 7.96 -49.71
CA LEU A 45 0.23 7.50 -48.81
C LEU A 45 0.66 6.22 -48.06
N GLU A 46 1.16 5.22 -48.78
CA GLU A 46 1.63 3.97 -48.18
C GLU A 46 2.84 4.20 -47.27
N THR A 47 3.77 5.09 -47.64
CA THR A 47 4.90 5.44 -46.76
C THR A 47 4.44 6.16 -45.50
N HIS A 48 3.51 7.11 -45.59
CA HIS A 48 2.99 7.82 -44.43
C HIS A 48 2.19 6.90 -43.51
N LYS A 49 1.37 5.99 -44.07
CA LYS A 49 0.69 4.95 -43.30
C LYS A 49 1.68 4.03 -42.60
N ALA A 50 2.70 3.55 -43.31
CA ALA A 50 3.72 2.68 -42.74
C ALA A 50 4.50 3.40 -41.62
N GLN A 51 4.85 4.67 -41.83
CA GLN A 51 5.55 5.49 -40.84
C GLN A 51 4.69 5.77 -39.61
N LEU A 52 3.42 6.15 -39.80
CA LEU A 52 2.48 6.36 -38.69
C LEU A 52 2.26 5.07 -37.90
N LYS A 53 2.11 3.93 -38.59
CA LYS A 53 1.96 2.63 -37.93
C LYS A 53 3.22 2.26 -37.15
N ALA A 54 4.41 2.41 -37.74
CA ALA A 54 5.66 2.15 -37.05
C ALA A 54 5.86 3.05 -35.83
N GLN A 55 5.52 4.35 -35.94
CA GLN A 55 5.56 5.29 -34.81
C GLN A 55 4.56 4.90 -33.72
N ALA A 56 3.35 4.51 -34.10
CA ALA A 56 2.33 4.06 -33.15
C ALA A 56 2.76 2.77 -32.43
N ASP A 57 3.31 1.79 -33.15
CA ASP A 57 3.79 0.53 -32.58
C ASP A 57 4.95 0.78 -31.60
N VAL A 58 5.89 1.67 -31.95
CA VAL A 58 6.98 2.09 -31.05
C VAL A 58 6.44 2.78 -29.80
N GLU A 59 5.47 3.69 -29.94
CA GLU A 59 4.90 4.40 -28.79
C GLU A 59 4.07 3.47 -27.89
N ILE A 60 3.32 2.54 -28.46
CA ILE A 60 2.59 1.51 -27.71
C ILE A 60 3.57 0.67 -26.88
N GLU A 61 4.67 0.22 -27.48
CA GLU A 61 5.65 -0.60 -26.77
C GLU A 61 6.38 0.21 -25.69
N ARG A 62 6.68 1.49 -25.96
CA ARG A 62 7.23 2.44 -24.98
C ARG A 62 6.28 2.61 -23.79
N LEU A 63 4.99 2.85 -24.04
CA LEU A 63 3.98 3.03 -22.99
C LEU A 63 3.77 1.74 -22.18
N ARG A 64 3.75 0.57 -22.84
CA ARG A 64 3.70 -0.73 -22.15
C ARG A 64 4.89 -0.95 -21.25
N SER A 65 6.10 -0.64 -21.73
CA SER A 65 7.33 -0.73 -20.95
C SER A 65 7.28 0.20 -19.73
N GLN A 66 6.87 1.47 -19.92
CA GLN A 66 6.71 2.43 -18.82
C GLN A 66 5.68 1.97 -17.79
N LEU A 67 4.54 1.44 -18.23
CA LEU A 67 3.50 0.93 -17.33
C LEU A 67 3.98 -0.31 -16.57
N SER A 68 4.72 -1.20 -17.22
CA SER A 68 5.34 -2.37 -16.59
C SER A 68 6.36 -1.97 -15.53
N ILE A 69 7.23 -0.98 -15.82
CA ILE A 69 8.19 -0.42 -14.86
C ILE A 69 7.45 0.20 -13.67
N ALA A 70 6.47 1.08 -13.92
CA ALA A 70 5.71 1.74 -12.86
C ALA A 70 4.94 0.74 -11.98
N ALA A 71 4.33 -0.29 -12.58
CA ALA A 71 3.66 -1.36 -11.85
C ALA A 71 4.65 -2.15 -10.98
N THR A 72 5.83 -2.48 -11.52
CA THR A 72 6.89 -3.18 -10.77
C THR A 72 7.42 -2.33 -9.62
N GLU A 73 7.67 -1.04 -9.85
CA GLU A 73 8.10 -0.11 -8.80
C GLU A 73 7.07 0.01 -7.68
N HIS A 74 5.79 0.16 -8.04
CA HIS A 74 4.70 0.20 -7.09
C HIS A 74 4.63 -1.10 -6.28
N GLN A 75 4.72 -2.25 -6.93
CA GLN A 75 4.72 -3.55 -6.27
C GLN A 75 5.89 -3.69 -5.28
N VAL A 76 7.12 -3.33 -5.68
CA VAL A 76 8.29 -3.40 -4.80
C VAL A 76 8.16 -2.46 -3.61
N ARG A 77 7.70 -1.22 -3.82
CA ARG A 77 7.49 -0.25 -2.73
C ARG A 77 6.41 -0.73 -1.77
N PHE A 78 5.30 -1.23 -2.30
CA PHE A 78 4.18 -1.75 -1.53
C PHE A 78 4.60 -2.97 -0.71
N SER A 79 5.29 -3.94 -1.32
CA SER A 79 5.84 -5.10 -0.62
C SER A 79 6.78 -4.69 0.49
N LYS A 80 7.78 -3.83 0.22
CA LYS A 80 8.72 -3.37 1.26
C LYS A 80 8.04 -2.64 2.42
N LEU A 81 7.02 -1.83 2.12
CA LEU A 81 6.25 -1.14 3.15
C LEU A 81 5.47 -2.15 4.00
N HIS A 82 4.81 -3.12 3.36
CA HIS A 82 4.07 -4.17 4.06
C HIS A 82 4.99 -5.07 4.89
N ASP A 83 6.17 -5.43 4.39
CA ASP A 83 7.18 -6.18 5.12
C ASP A 83 7.59 -5.41 6.38
N LYS A 84 7.88 -4.11 6.23
CA LYS A 84 8.24 -3.25 7.37
C LYS A 84 7.10 -3.12 8.39
N GLN A 85 5.86 -3.00 7.92
CA GLN A 85 4.68 -2.97 8.79
C GLN A 85 4.52 -4.29 9.54
N ALA A 86 4.72 -5.43 8.88
CA ALA A 86 4.65 -6.75 9.51
C ALA A 86 5.72 -6.91 10.60
N ASP A 87 6.97 -6.51 10.33
CA ASP A 87 8.06 -6.52 11.32
C ASP A 87 7.72 -5.67 12.55
N VAL A 88 7.18 -4.47 12.34
CA VAL A 88 6.75 -3.58 13.44
C VAL A 88 5.65 -4.22 14.25
N VAL A 89 4.62 -4.79 13.61
CA VAL A 89 3.50 -5.45 14.29
C VAL A 89 3.99 -6.62 15.14
N VAL A 90 4.87 -7.47 14.59
CA VAL A 90 5.46 -8.60 15.32
C VAL A 90 6.24 -8.11 16.53
N GLN A 91 7.11 -7.10 16.35
CA GLN A 91 7.94 -6.59 17.43
C GLN A 91 7.11 -5.91 18.54
N ILE A 92 6.07 -5.14 18.18
CA ILE A 92 5.11 -4.57 19.14
C ILE A 92 4.49 -5.68 19.97
N TYR A 93 3.99 -6.73 19.32
CA TYR A 93 3.33 -7.82 20.04
C TYR A 93 4.31 -8.56 20.97
N THR A 94 5.53 -8.85 20.51
CA THR A 94 6.58 -9.48 21.31
C THR A 94 6.87 -8.68 22.58
N LEU A 95 7.19 -7.38 22.42
CA LEU A 95 7.51 -6.50 23.56
C LEU A 95 6.32 -6.35 24.52
N LEU A 96 5.08 -6.37 23.99
CA LEU A 96 3.89 -6.29 24.83
C LEU A 96 3.75 -7.53 25.72
N VAL A 97 3.98 -8.72 25.15
CA VAL A 97 3.92 -9.98 25.90
C VAL A 97 5.02 -10.03 26.96
N GLU A 98 6.23 -9.56 26.63
CA GLU A 98 7.33 -9.45 27.59
C GLU A 98 6.98 -8.50 28.75
N ALA A 99 6.49 -7.30 28.45
CA ALA A 99 6.06 -6.33 29.46
C ALA A 99 4.96 -6.90 30.35
N ASN A 100 3.95 -7.57 29.77
CA ASN A 100 2.89 -8.22 30.54
C ASN A 100 3.42 -9.35 31.45
N THR A 101 4.34 -10.16 30.95
CA THR A 101 4.92 -11.27 31.71
C THR A 101 5.72 -10.74 32.90
N ALA A 102 6.52 -9.69 32.67
CA ALA A 102 7.28 -9.02 33.72
C ALA A 102 6.34 -8.36 34.75
N ALA A 103 5.29 -7.67 34.30
CA ALA A 103 4.29 -7.05 35.18
C ALA A 103 3.52 -8.07 36.02
N THR A 104 3.11 -9.19 35.44
CA THR A 104 2.44 -10.29 36.16
C THR A 104 3.37 -10.91 37.21
N THR A 105 4.66 -11.09 36.85
CA THR A 105 5.69 -11.59 37.78
C THR A 105 5.88 -10.64 38.96
N PHE A 106 5.90 -9.33 38.69
CA PHE A 106 5.98 -8.31 39.73
C PHE A 106 4.77 -8.32 40.65
N VAL A 107 3.54 -8.34 40.12
CA VAL A 107 2.32 -8.38 40.93
C VAL A 107 2.30 -9.65 41.80
N SER A 108 2.73 -10.78 41.26
CA SER A 108 2.84 -12.03 42.04
C SER A 108 3.90 -11.92 43.15
N ALA A 109 5.07 -11.35 42.84
CA ALA A 109 6.14 -11.14 43.83
C ALA A 109 5.74 -10.16 44.94
N SER A 110 4.91 -9.16 44.62
CA SER A 110 4.43 -8.15 45.57
C SER A 110 3.58 -8.71 46.72
N GLN A 111 3.05 -9.92 46.57
CA GLN A 111 2.28 -10.62 47.60
C GLN A 111 3.18 -11.41 48.57
N GLY A 112 4.45 -11.63 48.21
CA GLY A 112 5.43 -12.30 49.08
C GLY A 112 6.08 -11.36 50.10
N THR A 113 7.07 -11.87 50.82
CA THR A 113 7.87 -11.11 51.82
C THR A 113 9.32 -10.91 51.41
N ASP A 114 9.73 -11.41 50.24
CA ASP A 114 11.11 -11.31 49.73
C ASP A 114 11.32 -9.97 49.01
N GLU A 115 11.87 -8.98 49.73
CA GLU A 115 12.11 -7.63 49.23
C GLU A 115 13.07 -7.60 48.04
N ALA A 116 14.09 -8.47 48.01
CA ALA A 116 15.05 -8.53 46.91
C ALA A 116 14.37 -9.01 45.62
N ARG A 117 13.56 -10.07 45.73
CA ARG A 117 12.74 -10.58 44.61
C ARG A 117 11.73 -9.53 44.13
N GLN A 118 11.10 -8.80 45.05
CA GLN A 118 10.16 -7.73 44.70
C GLN A 118 10.84 -6.58 43.95
N GLY A 119 12.01 -6.14 44.43
CA GLY A 119 12.82 -5.13 43.77
C GLY A 119 13.20 -5.52 42.35
N GLN A 120 13.76 -6.73 42.18
CA GLN A 120 14.14 -7.22 40.86
C GLN A 120 12.95 -7.36 39.91
N ALA A 121 11.82 -7.89 40.39
CA ALA A 121 10.63 -8.06 39.56
C ALA A 121 10.05 -6.69 39.13
N HIS A 122 10.10 -5.69 40.01
CA HIS A 122 9.71 -4.32 39.70
C HIS A 122 10.60 -3.70 38.63
N GLU A 123 11.92 -3.79 38.80
CA GLU A 123 12.88 -3.26 37.83
C GLU A 123 12.68 -3.90 36.46
N ASN A 124 12.49 -5.22 36.40
CA ASN A 124 12.18 -5.92 35.17
C ASN A 124 10.88 -5.42 34.53
N ALA A 125 9.80 -5.27 35.32
CA ALA A 125 8.52 -4.79 34.82
C ALA A 125 8.60 -3.36 34.23
N ILE A 126 9.26 -2.45 34.94
CA ILE A 126 9.45 -1.07 34.47
C ILE A 126 10.34 -1.03 33.23
N THR A 127 11.43 -1.81 33.22
CA THR A 127 12.35 -1.84 32.09
C THR A 127 11.65 -2.35 30.84
N SER A 128 10.94 -3.48 30.92
CA SER A 128 10.17 -4.03 29.79
C SER A 128 9.07 -3.06 29.32
N LEU A 129 8.40 -2.37 30.24
CA LEU A 129 7.39 -1.37 29.87
C LEU A 129 8.01 -0.16 29.14
N ILE A 130 9.14 0.34 29.61
CA ILE A 130 9.88 1.44 28.96
C ILE A 130 10.35 1.00 27.57
N THR A 131 10.92 -0.20 27.44
CA THR A 131 11.36 -0.74 26.15
C THR A 131 10.19 -0.86 25.18
N PHE A 132 9.03 -1.33 25.64
CA PHE A 132 7.82 -1.38 24.84
C PHE A 132 7.41 0.02 24.35
N VAL A 133 7.28 0.98 25.28
CA VAL A 133 6.81 2.34 24.96
C VAL A 133 7.76 3.03 24.00
N ASP A 134 9.07 2.96 24.23
CA ASP A 134 10.08 3.55 23.35
C ASP A 134 10.00 3.00 21.92
N PHE A 135 9.83 1.68 21.78
CA PHE A 135 9.65 1.07 20.47
C PHE A 135 8.33 1.48 19.82
N PHE A 136 7.24 1.53 20.58
CA PHE A 136 5.92 1.95 20.09
C PHE A 136 5.92 3.38 19.58
N GLU A 137 6.42 4.34 20.37
CA GLU A 137 6.45 5.75 19.98
C GLU A 137 7.28 5.97 18.70
N LYS A 138 8.42 5.29 18.58
CA LYS A 138 9.29 5.37 17.40
C LYS A 138 8.67 4.77 16.14
N ASN A 139 7.71 3.87 16.28
CA ASN A 139 7.12 3.13 15.16
C ASN A 139 5.61 3.38 14.97
N ARG A 140 5.01 4.32 15.70
CA ARG A 140 3.57 4.63 15.67
C ARG A 140 3.05 4.90 14.25
N ILE A 141 3.85 5.52 13.39
CA ILE A 141 3.49 5.84 12.00
C ILE A 141 3.13 4.61 11.14
N PHE A 142 3.57 3.42 11.54
CA PHE A 142 3.29 2.17 10.83
C PHE A 142 1.98 1.50 11.28
N LEU A 143 1.29 2.08 12.27
CA LEU A 143 0.09 1.51 12.88
C LEU A 143 -1.15 2.39 12.60
N PRO A 144 -2.34 1.80 12.44
CA PRO A 144 -3.59 2.56 12.38
C PRO A 144 -3.87 3.27 13.71
N GLU A 145 -4.46 4.46 13.64
CA GLU A 145 -4.75 5.28 14.84
C GLU A 145 -5.54 4.52 15.91
N ARG A 146 -6.53 3.71 15.50
CA ARG A 146 -7.31 2.86 16.42
C ARG A 146 -6.43 1.89 17.22
N VAL A 147 -5.43 1.30 16.57
CA VAL A 147 -4.49 0.37 17.22
C VAL A 147 -3.59 1.13 18.20
N CYS A 148 -3.14 2.33 17.82
CA CYS A 148 -2.37 3.20 18.69
C CYS A 148 -3.14 3.52 19.98
N THR A 149 -4.41 3.95 19.87
CA THR A 149 -5.24 4.25 21.04
C THR A 149 -5.40 3.03 21.95
N GLN A 150 -5.64 1.84 21.39
CA GLN A 150 -5.77 0.61 22.18
C GLN A 150 -4.47 0.24 22.91
N ILE A 151 -3.32 0.43 22.25
CA ILE A 151 -2.02 0.21 22.87
C ILE A 151 -1.79 1.20 24.01
N GLU A 152 -2.04 2.49 23.78
CA GLU A 152 -1.89 3.55 24.78
C GLU A 152 -2.74 3.29 26.03
N GLU A 153 -4.03 2.96 25.85
CA GLU A 153 -4.94 2.62 26.94
C GLU A 153 -4.42 1.45 27.78
N LEU A 154 -3.92 0.42 27.10
CA LEU A 154 -3.47 -0.82 27.71
C LEU A 154 -2.15 -0.64 28.47
N VAL A 155 -1.20 0.11 27.91
CA VAL A 155 0.07 0.51 28.56
C VAL A 155 -0.19 1.41 29.75
N ASN A 156 -1.04 2.43 29.60
CA ASN A 156 -1.35 3.37 30.68
C ASN A 156 -2.00 2.62 31.86
N SER A 157 -2.91 1.69 31.56
CA SER A 157 -3.53 0.84 32.57
C SER A 157 -2.52 -0.08 33.25
N MET A 158 -1.59 -0.67 32.49
CA MET A 158 -0.50 -1.49 33.04
C MET A 158 0.40 -0.67 33.97
N GLY A 159 0.85 0.50 33.52
CA GLY A 159 1.70 1.42 34.28
C GLY A 159 1.03 1.86 35.59
N ASP A 160 -0.24 2.27 35.53
CA ASP A 160 -1.03 2.65 36.72
C ASP A 160 -1.05 1.54 37.78
N LYS A 161 -1.25 0.28 37.36
CA LYS A 161 -1.24 -0.86 38.29
C LYS A 161 0.13 -1.10 38.87
N ILE A 162 1.19 -1.08 38.06
CA ILE A 162 2.56 -1.27 38.54
C ILE A 162 2.92 -0.19 39.57
N THR A 163 2.66 1.08 39.24
CA THR A 163 2.94 2.22 40.13
C THR A 163 2.18 2.10 41.44
N LYS A 164 0.87 1.81 41.41
CA LYS A 164 0.05 1.68 42.62
C LYS A 164 0.57 0.59 43.55
N VAL A 165 0.88 -0.60 43.03
CA VAL A 165 1.43 -1.69 43.84
C VAL A 165 2.79 -1.27 44.43
N ARG A 166 3.67 -0.64 43.63
CA ARG A 166 4.98 -0.16 44.10
C ARG A 166 4.88 0.88 45.22
N THR A 167 3.93 1.82 45.14
CA THR A 167 3.73 2.86 46.17
C THR A 167 3.50 2.25 47.55
N TYR A 168 2.68 1.21 47.66
CA TYR A 168 2.35 0.59 48.95
C TYR A 168 3.33 -0.51 49.39
N MET A 169 4.22 -0.97 48.51
CA MET A 169 5.24 -1.99 48.85
C MET A 169 6.35 -1.49 49.77
N HIS A 170 6.69 -0.19 49.74
CA HIS A 170 7.77 0.36 50.56
C HIS A 170 7.45 0.40 52.06
N TYR A 171 6.20 0.16 52.44
CA TYR A 171 5.77 0.11 53.82
C TYR A 171 5.62 -1.34 54.26
N ARG A 172 6.35 -1.72 55.32
CA ARG A 172 6.16 -3.03 55.97
C ARG A 172 4.75 -3.06 56.52
N SER A 173 4.06 -4.19 56.35
CA SER A 173 2.67 -4.34 56.78
C SER A 173 2.50 -4.16 58.29
N GLU A 174 3.55 -4.45 59.06
CA GLU A 174 3.63 -4.24 60.52
C GLU A 174 3.63 -2.76 60.94
N ASP A 175 4.08 -1.87 60.05
CA ASP A 175 4.23 -0.44 60.32
C ASP A 175 3.01 0.39 59.88
N LEU A 176 2.00 -0.27 59.28
CA LEU A 176 0.83 0.39 58.70
C LEU A 176 -0.38 0.33 59.64
N PRO A 177 -1.15 1.44 59.80
CA PRO A 177 -2.46 1.38 60.42
C PRO A 177 -3.42 0.52 59.57
N ALA A 178 -4.42 -0.09 60.20
CA ALA A 178 -5.36 -1.01 59.54
C ALA A 178 -5.97 -0.44 58.24
N ALA A 179 -6.32 0.84 58.22
CA ALA A 179 -6.85 1.51 57.03
C ALA A 179 -5.84 1.56 55.86
N ALA A 180 -4.54 1.73 56.14
CA ALA A 180 -3.50 1.74 55.11
C ALA A 180 -3.14 0.33 54.62
N LEU A 181 -3.25 -0.67 55.50
CA LEU A 181 -3.09 -2.08 55.13
C LEU A 181 -4.19 -2.52 54.15
N GLU A 182 -5.45 -2.11 54.42
CA GLU A 182 -6.57 -2.39 53.51
C GLU A 182 -6.35 -1.78 52.11
N VAL A 183 -5.82 -0.55 52.05
CA VAL A 183 -5.49 0.11 50.78
C VAL A 183 -4.37 -0.63 50.03
N LYS A 184 -3.33 -1.09 50.75
CA LYS A 184 -2.23 -1.88 50.18
C LYS A 184 -2.75 -3.20 49.59
N GLU A 185 -3.54 -3.95 50.34
CA GLU A 185 -4.15 -5.20 49.86
C GLU A 185 -5.06 -4.97 48.66
N ARG A 186 -5.89 -3.92 48.70
CA ARG A 186 -6.75 -3.53 47.59
C ARG A 186 -5.97 -3.21 46.33
N ALA A 187 -4.87 -2.47 46.43
CA ALA A 187 -4.03 -2.14 45.28
C ALA A 187 -3.43 -3.40 44.62
N SER A 188 -2.94 -4.36 45.42
CA SER A 188 -2.42 -5.63 44.92
C SER A 188 -3.51 -6.51 44.32
N ASN A 189 -4.69 -6.59 44.95
CA ASN A 189 -5.83 -7.36 44.44
C ASN A 189 -6.39 -6.77 43.14
N ASP A 190 -6.50 -5.44 43.05
CA ASP A 190 -6.94 -4.73 41.84
C ASP A 190 -5.96 -4.94 40.68
N ALA A 191 -4.66 -4.92 40.96
CA ALA A 191 -3.63 -5.24 39.97
C ALA A 191 -3.72 -6.70 39.53
N TRP A 192 -3.89 -7.63 40.46
CA TRP A 192 -4.05 -9.05 40.15
C TRP A 192 -5.27 -9.32 39.27
N SER A 193 -6.47 -8.81 39.63
CA SER A 193 -7.68 -8.93 38.81
C SER A 193 -7.48 -8.29 37.44
N TYR A 194 -6.83 -7.13 37.35
CA TYR A 194 -6.52 -6.53 36.06
C TYR A 194 -5.69 -7.45 35.16
N PHE A 195 -4.58 -8.00 35.64
CA PHE A 195 -3.70 -8.84 34.81
C PHE A 195 -4.29 -10.22 34.50
N GLN A 196 -5.13 -10.77 35.37
CA GLN A 196 -5.76 -12.09 35.17
C GLN A 196 -7.03 -12.03 34.31
N GLU A 197 -7.81 -10.94 34.40
CA GLU A 197 -9.16 -10.89 33.83
C GLU A 197 -9.26 -9.85 32.71
N LYS A 198 -8.83 -8.62 32.97
CA LYS A 198 -9.04 -7.48 32.05
C LYS A 198 -7.99 -7.42 30.95
N PHE A 199 -6.73 -7.64 31.32
CA PHE A 199 -5.60 -7.58 30.39
C PHE A 199 -5.72 -8.61 29.27
N PRO A 200 -6.04 -9.90 29.51
CA PRO A 200 -6.17 -10.88 28.44
C PRO A 200 -7.26 -10.53 27.42
N VAL A 201 -8.37 -9.94 27.89
CA VAL A 201 -9.48 -9.49 27.02
C VAL A 201 -9.03 -8.32 26.15
N ALA A 202 -8.42 -7.30 26.75
CA ALA A 202 -7.90 -6.14 26.02
C ALA A 202 -6.81 -6.54 25.02
N ARG A 203 -5.90 -7.44 25.44
CA ARG A 203 -4.88 -8.02 24.56
C ARG A 203 -5.50 -8.80 23.41
N SER A 204 -6.52 -9.62 23.64
CA SER A 204 -7.17 -10.39 22.57
C SER A 204 -7.85 -9.47 21.54
N ALA A 205 -8.43 -8.35 21.97
CA ALA A 205 -9.01 -7.37 21.06
C ALA A 205 -7.93 -6.71 20.20
N LEU A 206 -6.78 -6.37 20.79
CA LEU A 206 -5.62 -5.83 20.08
C LEU A 206 -5.02 -6.86 19.10
N GLU A 207 -4.82 -8.11 19.53
CA GLU A 207 -4.34 -9.21 18.68
C GLU A 207 -5.21 -9.39 17.44
N HIS A 208 -6.52 -9.23 17.56
CA HIS A 208 -7.42 -9.31 16.41
C HIS A 208 -7.10 -8.23 15.38
N GLN A 209 -6.92 -6.97 15.81
CA GLN A 209 -6.54 -5.87 14.92
C GLN A 209 -5.16 -6.10 14.29
N LEU A 210 -4.18 -6.54 15.08
CA LEU A 210 -2.84 -6.84 14.58
C LEU A 210 -2.85 -7.99 13.55
N ARG A 211 -3.68 -9.03 13.75
CA ARG A 211 -3.85 -10.13 12.77
C ARG A 211 -4.46 -9.64 11.46
N ILE A 212 -5.41 -8.69 11.52
CA ILE A 212 -5.98 -8.06 10.31
C ILE A 212 -4.88 -7.31 9.55
N MET A 213 -4.00 -6.59 10.24
CA MET A 213 -2.85 -5.91 9.61
C MET A 213 -1.89 -6.87 8.91
N LEU A 214 -1.73 -8.09 9.45
CA LEU A 214 -0.93 -9.16 8.85
C LEU A 214 -1.65 -9.91 7.71
N GLY A 215 -2.84 -9.46 7.29
CA GLY A 215 -3.59 -10.05 6.17
C GLY A 215 -4.60 -11.13 6.56
N SER A 216 -4.90 -11.31 7.85
CA SER A 216 -6.01 -12.17 8.27
C SER A 216 -7.34 -11.54 7.85
N LYS A 217 -8.25 -12.32 7.26
CA LYS A 217 -9.58 -11.83 6.89
C LYS A 217 -10.39 -11.48 8.14
N GLU A 218 -11.10 -10.36 8.09
CA GLU A 218 -12.09 -10.00 9.12
C GLU A 218 -13.14 -11.13 9.21
N SER A 219 -13.24 -11.77 10.37
CA SER A 219 -14.30 -12.75 10.63
C SER A 219 -15.64 -12.02 10.68
N LYS A 220 -16.37 -11.99 9.55
CA LYS A 220 -17.78 -11.61 9.52
C LYS A 220 -18.59 -12.66 10.29
N ASN A 221 -18.76 -12.50 11.60
CA ASN A 221 -19.75 -13.29 12.34
C ASN A 221 -20.32 -12.52 13.56
N SER A 222 -21.43 -11.80 13.34
CA SER A 222 -22.69 -11.95 14.09
C SER A 222 -23.75 -10.93 13.61
N LYS A 223 -24.35 -11.20 12.45
CA LYS A 223 -25.73 -10.78 12.16
C LYS A 223 -26.47 -11.99 11.63
N SER A 224 -26.86 -12.87 12.55
CA SER A 224 -27.89 -13.87 12.35
C SER A 224 -28.30 -14.36 13.73
N ASP A 225 -29.01 -13.51 14.45
CA ASP A 225 -29.98 -13.95 15.45
C ASP A 225 -30.99 -12.82 15.63
N LYS A 226 -32.09 -12.98 14.88
CA LYS A 226 -33.46 -12.45 15.05
C LYS A 226 -34.15 -12.44 13.70
N ALA A 227 -34.55 -13.64 13.27
CA ALA A 227 -35.79 -13.85 12.54
C ALA A 227 -36.70 -14.64 13.49
#